data_AF-A0A5C7SFT7-F1
#
_entry.id   AF-A0A5C7SFT7-F1
#
_cell.length_a   1.000
_cell.length_b   1.000
_cell.length_c   1.000
_cell.angle_alpha   90.00
_cell.angle_beta   90.00
_cell.angle_gamma   90.00
#
_symmetry.space_group_name_H-M   'P 1'
#
loop_
_entity.id
_entity.type
_entity.pdbx_description
1 polymer ?
#
loop_
_entity_poly.entity_id
_entity_poly.type
_entity_poly.pdbx_seq_one_letter_code
_entity_poly.pdbx_strand_id
1 'polypeptide(L)'
;MNIYEVASAFKISVSKLRKLDKAGLMRLDKAHPLTDSMRFYLGKGKPLTVAQLVALVEDATIIEQLGDKAGVALAQVAMLGAPSAAPFEVVAEIDQAARGDNDAICRVLPWLKSTILTAQSQGQPTIGHHYLAVRLVLGSPASLREYNMARIARALLNCRRHPGFEGWWRVRPQGAGTVTQYGNFGGGVALDL
;
A
#
# COMPACT_ATOMS: atom_id res chain seq x y z
N MET A 1 -11.97 20.84 -22.15
CA MET A 1 -12.08 22.30 -22.37
C MET A 1 -11.07 23.00 -21.49
N ASN A 2 -10.13 23.75 -22.05
CA ASN A 2 -9.09 24.45 -21.28
C ASN A 2 -9.65 25.72 -20.60
N ILE A 3 -8.92 26.30 -19.64
CA ILE A 3 -9.41 27.46 -18.85
C ILE A 3 -9.74 28.70 -19.69
N TYR A 4 -9.06 28.91 -20.82
CA TYR A 4 -9.31 30.02 -21.76
C TYR A 4 -10.55 29.77 -22.62
N GLU A 5 -10.77 28.52 -23.02
CA GLU A 5 -11.99 28.09 -23.73
C GLU A 5 -13.22 28.27 -22.81
N VAL A 6 -13.10 27.92 -21.53
CA VAL A 6 -14.14 28.16 -20.50
C VAL A 6 -14.38 29.65 -20.28
N ALA A 7 -13.30 30.45 -20.20
CA ALA A 7 -13.40 31.89 -20.03
C ALA A 7 -14.16 32.54 -21.20
N SER A 8 -13.86 32.10 -22.43
CA SER A 8 -14.49 32.60 -23.65
C SER A 8 -15.96 32.18 -23.75
N ALA A 9 -16.24 30.89 -23.53
CA ALA A 9 -17.58 30.32 -23.66
C ALA A 9 -18.57 30.84 -22.61
N PHE A 10 -18.13 30.96 -21.35
CA PHE A 10 -19.00 31.32 -20.23
C PHE A 10 -18.85 32.78 -19.78
N LYS A 11 -18.03 33.57 -20.48
CA LYS A 11 -17.74 34.98 -20.13
C LYS A 11 -17.27 35.17 -18.68
N ILE A 12 -16.53 34.19 -18.16
CA ILE A 12 -15.93 34.25 -16.83
C ILE A 12 -14.46 34.67 -16.99
N SER A 13 -13.99 35.63 -16.18
CA SER A 13 -12.59 36.03 -16.25
C SER A 13 -11.65 34.87 -15.87
N VAL A 14 -10.52 34.75 -16.57
CA VAL A 14 -9.49 33.74 -16.28
C VAL A 14 -9.03 33.83 -14.81
N SER A 15 -8.95 35.04 -14.25
CA SER A 15 -8.60 35.24 -12.84
C SER A 15 -9.62 34.64 -11.87
N LYS A 16 -10.91 34.73 -12.20
CA LYS A 16 -12.00 34.14 -11.40
C LYS A 16 -12.01 32.62 -11.55
N LEU A 17 -11.79 32.09 -12.75
CA LEU A 17 -11.63 30.65 -12.98
C LEU A 17 -10.44 30.07 -12.20
N ARG A 18 -9.29 30.77 -12.15
CA ARG A 18 -8.14 30.36 -11.32
C ARG A 18 -8.45 30.40 -9.83
N LYS A 19 -9.24 31.37 -9.36
CA LYS A 19 -9.70 31.42 -7.96
C LYS A 19 -10.65 30.27 -7.63
N LEU A 20 -11.57 29.95 -8.54
CA LEU A 20 -12.50 28.83 -8.41
C LEU A 20 -11.75 27.48 -8.42
N ASP A 21 -10.75 27.33 -9.28
CA ASP A 21 -9.89 26.15 -9.33
C ASP A 21 -9.03 26.02 -8.05
N LYS A 22 -8.43 27.12 -7.59
CA LYS A 22 -7.73 27.17 -6.30
C LYS A 22 -8.65 26.86 -5.12
N ALA A 23 -9.93 27.20 -5.22
CA ALA A 23 -10.97 26.87 -4.24
C ALA A 23 -11.56 25.45 -4.43
N GLY A 24 -11.09 24.69 -5.43
CA GLY A 24 -11.53 23.32 -5.71
C GLY A 24 -12.91 23.20 -6.37
N LEU A 25 -13.54 24.32 -6.75
CA LEU A 25 -14.92 24.38 -7.27
C LEU A 25 -15.05 23.98 -8.74
N MET A 26 -13.93 23.88 -9.46
CA MET A 26 -13.90 23.55 -10.91
C MET A 26 -13.77 22.04 -11.18
N ARG A 27 -13.67 21.22 -10.13
CA ARG A 27 -13.56 19.76 -10.25
C ARG A 27 -14.98 19.17 -10.25
N LEU A 28 -15.51 18.93 -11.44
CA LEU A 28 -16.85 18.36 -11.64
C LEU A 28 -16.93 16.87 -11.32
N ASP A 29 -15.81 16.15 -11.38
CA ASP A 29 -15.73 14.80 -10.86
C ASP A 29 -15.30 14.85 -9.39
N LYS A 30 -16.09 14.20 -8.53
CA LYS A 30 -15.63 13.83 -7.18
C LYS A 30 -14.51 12.81 -7.34
N ALA A 31 -13.33 13.30 -7.70
CA ALA A 31 -12.12 12.50 -7.70
C ALA A 31 -11.99 11.86 -6.32
N HIS A 32 -11.60 10.59 -6.29
CA HIS A 32 -11.45 9.86 -5.05
C HIS A 32 -10.57 10.66 -4.08
N PRO A 33 -10.88 10.73 -2.77
CA PRO A 33 -10.16 11.61 -1.82
C PRO A 33 -8.64 11.41 -1.80
N LEU A 34 -8.17 10.23 -2.22
CA LEU A 34 -6.75 9.89 -2.28
C LEU A 34 -6.06 10.26 -3.60
N THR A 35 -6.78 10.63 -4.67
CA THR A 35 -6.21 10.83 -6.02
C THR A 35 -5.15 11.93 -6.05
N ASP A 36 -5.36 13.06 -5.39
CA ASP A 36 -4.35 14.13 -5.33
C ASP A 36 -3.11 13.71 -4.53
N SER A 37 -3.31 12.99 -3.42
CA SER A 37 -2.22 12.45 -2.61
C SER A 37 -1.41 11.42 -3.39
N MET A 38 -2.07 10.54 -4.15
CA MET A 38 -1.42 9.57 -5.04
C MET A 38 -0.58 10.28 -6.11
N ARG A 39 -1.15 11.26 -6.81
CA ARG A 39 -0.43 12.04 -7.83
C ARG A 39 0.80 12.74 -7.23
N PHE A 40 0.69 13.29 -6.02
CA PHE A 40 1.80 13.92 -5.33
C PHE A 40 2.93 12.93 -5.02
N TYR A 41 2.62 11.75 -4.47
CA TYR A 41 3.61 10.72 -4.17
C TYR A 41 4.31 10.22 -5.44
N LEU A 42 3.52 9.87 -6.46
CA LEU A 42 4.02 9.38 -7.74
C LEU A 42 4.85 10.44 -8.48
N GLY A 43 4.44 11.72 -8.41
CA GLY A 43 5.20 12.84 -8.96
C GLY A 43 6.54 13.09 -8.28
N LYS A 44 6.70 12.64 -7.03
CA LYS A 44 7.98 12.67 -6.29
C LYS A 44 8.78 11.36 -6.42
N GLY A 45 8.33 10.42 -7.25
CA GLY A 45 8.95 9.09 -7.36
C GLY A 45 8.84 8.25 -6.09
N LYS A 46 7.93 8.61 -5.17
CA LYS A 46 7.70 7.84 -3.95
C LYS A 46 6.73 6.68 -4.22
N PRO A 47 6.91 5.53 -3.56
CA PRO A 47 5.94 4.44 -3.63
C PRO A 47 4.62 4.88 -3.00
N LEU A 48 3.51 4.32 -3.50
CA LEU A 48 2.19 4.50 -2.94
C LEU A 48 2.12 3.86 -1.55
N THR A 49 1.38 4.49 -0.66
CA THR A 49 1.10 3.98 0.69
C THR A 49 0.17 2.76 0.63
N VAL A 50 0.12 1.97 1.71
CA VAL A 50 -0.80 0.83 1.83
C VAL A 50 -2.25 1.26 1.62
N ALA A 51 -2.68 2.39 2.20
CA ALA A 51 -4.04 2.91 2.04
C ALA A 51 -4.37 3.24 0.57
N GLN A 52 -3.40 3.84 -0.14
CA GLN A 52 -3.56 4.16 -1.56
C GLN A 52 -3.62 2.89 -2.42
N LEU A 53 -2.76 1.90 -2.14
CA LEU A 53 -2.77 0.62 -2.85
C LEU A 53 -4.08 -0.15 -2.62
N VAL A 54 -4.61 -0.15 -1.39
CA VAL A 54 -5.92 -0.75 -1.09
C VAL A 54 -7.02 -0.06 -1.89
N ALA A 55 -7.07 1.27 -1.91
CA ALA A 55 -8.06 1.99 -2.69
C ALA A 55 -8.02 1.64 -4.19
N LEU A 56 -6.82 1.51 -4.78
CA LEU A 56 -6.66 1.11 -6.18
C LEU A 56 -7.05 -0.35 -6.45
N VAL A 57 -6.91 -1.23 -5.47
CA VAL A 57 -7.35 -2.64 -5.57
C VAL A 57 -8.87 -2.75 -5.46
N GLU A 58 -9.49 -1.94 -4.60
CA GLU A 58 -10.94 -1.95 -4.40
C GLU A 58 -11.70 -1.20 -5.50
N ASP A 59 -11.11 -0.14 -6.05
CA ASP A 59 -11.70 0.67 -7.11
C ASP A 59 -10.68 0.96 -8.22
N ALA A 60 -10.76 0.16 -9.28
CA ALA A 60 -9.91 0.30 -10.46
C ALA A 60 -10.17 1.62 -11.23
N THR A 61 -11.33 2.27 -11.05
CA THR A 61 -11.65 3.53 -11.76
C THR A 61 -10.78 4.69 -11.28
N ILE A 62 -10.19 4.60 -10.08
CA ILE A 62 -9.24 5.58 -9.56
C ILE A 62 -8.01 5.70 -10.48
N ILE A 63 -7.62 4.61 -11.16
CA ILE A 63 -6.48 4.60 -12.07
C ILE A 63 -6.70 5.56 -13.24
N GLU A 64 -7.91 5.62 -13.78
CA GLU A 64 -8.28 6.54 -14.87
C GLU A 64 -8.15 8.00 -14.41
N GLN A 65 -8.45 8.25 -13.13
CA GLN A 65 -8.30 9.57 -12.53
C GLN A 65 -6.83 9.97 -12.33
N LEU A 66 -5.86 9.05 -12.37
CA LEU A 66 -4.44 9.38 -12.15
C LEU A 66 -3.74 9.99 -13.37
N GLY A 67 -4.33 9.91 -14.57
CA GLY A 67 -3.79 10.52 -15.79
C GLY A 67 -2.40 9.97 -16.15
N ASP A 68 -1.40 10.85 -16.30
CA ASP A 68 -0.03 10.50 -16.66
C ASP A 68 0.68 9.59 -15.64
N LYS A 69 0.15 9.50 -14.40
CA LYS A 69 0.67 8.62 -13.35
C LYS A 69 0.04 7.23 -13.32
N ALA A 70 -0.97 6.98 -14.14
CA ALA A 70 -1.70 5.71 -14.17
C ALA A 70 -0.77 4.51 -14.40
N GLY A 71 0.17 4.61 -15.35
CA GLY A 71 1.12 3.53 -15.64
C GLY A 71 2.01 3.15 -14.46
N VAL A 72 2.47 4.15 -13.69
CA VAL A 72 3.30 3.92 -12.49
C VAL A 72 2.48 3.30 -11.36
N ALA A 73 1.23 3.75 -11.18
CA ALA A 73 0.31 3.18 -10.20
C ALA A 73 -0.03 1.72 -10.54
N LEU A 74 -0.36 1.43 -11.81
CA LEU A 74 -0.60 0.09 -12.32
C LEU A 74 0.59 -0.84 -12.10
N ALA A 75 1.81 -0.36 -12.36
CA ALA A 75 3.02 -1.15 -12.08
C ALA A 75 3.11 -1.52 -10.59
N GLN A 76 2.82 -0.59 -9.68
CA GLN A 76 2.85 -0.87 -8.24
C GLN A 76 1.74 -1.81 -7.80
N VAL A 77 0.54 -1.71 -8.36
CA VAL A 77 -0.57 -2.65 -8.12
C VAL A 77 -0.21 -4.04 -8.66
N ALA A 78 0.40 -4.12 -9.84
CA ALA A 78 0.83 -5.39 -10.43
C ALA A 78 1.87 -6.13 -9.56
N MET A 79 2.74 -5.40 -8.83
CA MET A 79 3.66 -6.02 -7.86
C MET A 79 2.94 -6.74 -6.71
N LEU A 80 1.69 -6.38 -6.40
CA LEU A 80 0.90 -7.07 -5.38
C LEU A 80 0.36 -8.42 -5.86
N GLY A 81 0.42 -8.71 -7.17
CA GLY A 81 -0.24 -9.85 -7.79
C GLY A 81 -1.76 -9.75 -7.69
N ALA A 82 -2.45 -10.90 -7.59
CA ALA A 82 -3.84 -10.94 -7.16
C ALA A 82 -3.90 -10.98 -5.62
N PRO A 83 -4.18 -9.86 -4.93
CA PRO A 83 -4.16 -9.84 -3.48
C PRO A 83 -5.34 -10.63 -2.90
N SER A 84 -5.07 -11.81 -2.37
CA SER A 84 -6.01 -12.51 -1.50
C SER A 84 -6.05 -11.85 -0.12
N ALA A 85 -7.26 -11.54 0.36
CA ALA A 85 -7.45 -11.01 1.70
C ALA A 85 -6.92 -11.99 2.76
N ALA A 86 -6.30 -11.46 3.81
CA ALA A 86 -5.91 -12.27 4.96
C ALA A 86 -7.15 -12.87 5.64
N PRO A 87 -7.10 -14.11 6.16
CA PRO A 87 -8.17 -14.69 6.96
C PRO A 87 -8.51 -13.81 8.17
N PHE A 88 -9.79 -13.77 8.53
CA PHE A 88 -10.28 -12.97 9.65
C PHE A 88 -9.55 -13.30 10.97
N GLU A 89 -9.29 -14.60 11.21
CA GLU A 89 -8.54 -15.10 12.36
C GLU A 89 -7.12 -14.52 12.48
N VAL A 90 -6.46 -14.24 11.36
CA VAL A 90 -5.13 -13.60 11.36
C VAL A 90 -5.26 -12.12 11.66
N VAL A 91 -6.28 -11.48 11.09
CA VAL A 91 -6.51 -10.04 11.22
C VAL A 91 -6.94 -9.67 12.64
N ALA A 92 -7.72 -10.53 13.30
CA ALA A 92 -8.14 -10.37 14.70
C ALA A 92 -6.94 -10.25 15.66
N GLU A 93 -5.82 -10.91 15.33
CA GLU A 93 -4.62 -10.93 16.15
C GLU A 93 -3.71 -9.71 15.97
N ILE A 94 -3.98 -8.84 14.98
CA ILE A 94 -3.07 -7.74 14.61
C ILE A 94 -2.88 -6.72 15.74
N ASP A 95 -3.92 -6.40 16.52
CA ASP A 95 -3.79 -5.47 17.65
C ASP A 95 -2.91 -6.05 18.76
N GLN A 96 -3.12 -7.32 19.12
CA GLN A 96 -2.34 -7.98 20.16
C GLN A 96 -0.90 -8.23 19.72
N ALA A 97 -0.70 -8.66 18.46
CA ALA A 97 0.63 -8.79 17.88
C ALA A 97 1.36 -7.45 17.82
N ALA A 98 0.67 -6.33 17.56
CA ALA A 98 1.26 -4.99 17.61
C ALA A 98 1.69 -4.57 19.02
N ARG A 99 1.01 -5.05 20.07
CA ARG A 99 1.40 -4.84 21.47
C ARG A 99 2.54 -5.75 21.92
N GLY A 100 2.91 -6.75 21.11
CA GLY A 100 3.99 -7.68 21.40
C GLY A 100 3.55 -8.97 22.08
N ASP A 101 2.25 -9.27 22.07
CA ASP A 101 1.72 -10.54 22.58
C ASP A 101 2.26 -11.72 21.77
N ASN A 102 2.89 -12.67 22.46
CA ASN A 102 3.59 -13.78 21.81
C ASN A 102 2.63 -14.78 21.16
N ASP A 103 1.49 -15.07 21.81
CA ASP A 103 0.51 -16.02 21.28
C ASP A 103 -0.12 -15.47 19.99
N ALA A 104 -0.47 -14.19 19.99
CA ALA A 104 -0.97 -13.49 18.80
C ALA A 104 0.06 -13.52 17.67
N ILE A 105 1.35 -13.25 17.97
CA ILE A 105 2.42 -13.36 16.99
C ILE A 105 2.50 -14.79 16.44
N CYS A 106 2.50 -15.81 17.30
CA CYS A 106 2.56 -17.21 16.90
C CYS A 106 1.37 -17.64 16.01
N ARG A 107 0.19 -17.03 16.16
CA ARG A 107 -0.97 -17.26 15.27
C ARG A 107 -0.82 -16.56 13.92
N VAL A 108 -0.17 -15.41 13.85
CA VAL A 108 0.07 -14.66 12.60
C VAL A 108 1.19 -15.28 11.75
N LEU A 109 2.24 -15.84 12.38
CA LEU A 109 3.42 -16.35 11.66
C LEU A 109 3.12 -17.42 10.60
N PRO A 110 2.31 -18.46 10.85
CA PRO A 110 2.01 -19.49 9.85
C PRO A 110 1.41 -18.90 8.57
N TRP A 111 0.49 -17.94 8.73
CA TRP A 111 -0.11 -17.24 7.60
C TRP A 111 0.92 -16.41 6.82
N LEU A 112 1.80 -15.68 7.51
CA LEU A 112 2.86 -14.91 6.87
C LEU A 112 3.77 -15.81 6.03
N LYS A 113 4.22 -16.93 6.60
CA LYS A 113 5.08 -17.91 5.90
C LYS A 113 4.38 -18.51 4.69
N SER A 114 3.14 -18.98 4.87
CA SER A 114 2.33 -19.54 3.79
C SER A 114 2.16 -18.53 2.65
N THR A 115 1.80 -17.29 2.96
CA THR A 115 1.63 -16.22 1.98
C THR A 115 2.93 -15.91 1.22
N ILE A 116 4.06 -15.87 1.92
CA ILE A 116 5.38 -15.69 1.30
C ILE A 116 5.71 -16.86 0.35
N LEU A 117 5.51 -18.11 0.79
CA LEU A 117 5.78 -19.29 -0.03
C LEU A 117 4.89 -19.33 -1.29
N THR A 118 3.62 -18.96 -1.15
CA THR A 118 2.72 -18.84 -2.32
C THR A 118 3.27 -17.83 -3.32
N ALA A 119 3.70 -16.65 -2.88
CA ALA A 119 4.31 -15.66 -3.77
C ALA A 119 5.58 -16.20 -4.46
N GLN A 120 6.44 -16.90 -3.71
CA GLN A 120 7.66 -17.52 -4.25
C GLN A 120 7.34 -18.60 -5.31
N SER A 121 6.31 -19.42 -5.09
CA SER A 121 5.85 -20.43 -6.04
C SER A 121 5.31 -19.83 -7.34
N GLN A 122 4.84 -18.58 -7.30
CA GLN A 122 4.33 -17.82 -8.45
C GLN A 122 5.43 -17.02 -9.18
N GLY A 123 6.70 -17.28 -8.86
CA GLY A 123 7.85 -16.63 -9.51
C GLY A 123 8.28 -15.31 -8.88
N GLN A 124 7.78 -14.96 -7.69
CA GLN A 124 8.24 -13.79 -6.92
C GLN A 124 9.18 -14.23 -5.79
N PRO A 125 10.50 -14.32 -6.00
CA PRO A 125 11.43 -14.86 -5.00
C PRO A 125 11.48 -14.02 -3.72
N THR A 126 11.17 -12.73 -3.82
CA THR A 126 11.02 -11.82 -2.68
C THR A 126 9.85 -10.88 -2.89
N ILE A 127 9.13 -10.56 -1.82
CA ILE A 127 8.02 -9.61 -1.80
C ILE A 127 8.35 -8.40 -0.91
N GLY A 128 7.78 -7.24 -1.23
CA GLY A 128 7.91 -6.04 -0.41
C GLY A 128 6.93 -6.01 0.76
N HIS A 129 7.18 -5.13 1.73
CA HIS A 129 6.29 -4.94 2.89
C HIS A 129 4.82 -4.65 2.53
N HIS A 130 4.59 -3.86 1.49
CA HIS A 130 3.25 -3.52 1.02
C HIS A 130 2.44 -4.76 0.58
N TYR A 131 3.11 -5.82 0.09
CA TYR A 131 2.45 -7.06 -0.33
C TYR A 131 1.67 -7.73 0.80
N LEU A 132 2.26 -7.77 2.01
CA LEU A 132 1.64 -8.36 3.19
C LEU A 132 0.65 -7.38 3.84
N ALA A 133 1.04 -6.11 3.94
CA ALA A 133 0.22 -5.09 4.59
C ALA A 133 -1.12 -4.88 3.88
N VAL A 134 -1.14 -4.84 2.53
CA VAL A 134 -2.39 -4.72 1.76
C VAL A 134 -3.33 -5.89 2.04
N ARG A 135 -2.83 -7.12 2.07
CA ARG A 135 -3.65 -8.33 2.34
C ARG A 135 -4.26 -8.31 3.75
N LEU A 136 -3.50 -7.85 4.75
CA LEU A 136 -4.00 -7.67 6.12
C LEU A 136 -5.08 -6.59 6.22
N VAL A 137 -4.94 -5.48 5.48
CA VAL A 137 -5.99 -4.45 5.42
C VAL A 137 -7.23 -4.96 4.71
N LEU A 138 -7.08 -5.65 3.57
CA LEU A 138 -8.21 -6.20 2.82
C LEU A 138 -8.99 -7.23 3.63
N GLY A 139 -8.31 -8.02 4.46
CA GLY A 139 -8.93 -8.96 5.40
C GLY A 139 -9.60 -8.29 6.61
N SER A 140 -9.34 -7.00 6.85
CA SER A 140 -9.98 -6.26 7.93
C SER A 140 -11.39 -5.82 7.54
N PRO A 141 -12.39 -6.00 8.45
CA PRO A 141 -13.70 -5.40 8.29
C PRO A 141 -13.58 -3.90 8.03
N ALA A 142 -14.41 -3.34 7.14
CA ALA A 142 -14.32 -1.95 6.73
C ALA A 142 -14.30 -0.96 7.92
N SER A 143 -15.08 -1.24 8.97
CA SER A 143 -15.14 -0.45 10.21
C SER A 143 -13.86 -0.46 11.04
N LEU A 144 -12.97 -1.44 10.87
CA LEU A 144 -11.73 -1.61 11.64
C LEU A 144 -10.48 -1.33 10.81
N ARG A 145 -10.60 -1.06 9.51
CA ARG A 145 -9.45 -0.91 8.61
C ARG A 145 -8.50 0.19 9.05
N GLU A 146 -9.00 1.37 9.40
CA GLU A 146 -8.15 2.48 9.84
C GLU A 146 -7.41 2.14 11.14
N TYR A 147 -8.14 1.55 12.10
CA TYR A 147 -7.59 1.09 13.38
C TYR A 147 -6.49 0.04 13.19
N ASN A 148 -6.71 -0.96 12.32
CA ASN A 148 -5.76 -2.02 12.03
C ASN A 148 -4.58 -1.51 11.21
N MET A 149 -4.82 -0.65 10.22
CA MET A 149 -3.77 -0.10 9.34
C MET A 149 -2.68 0.62 10.13
N ALA A 150 -3.04 1.35 11.18
CA ALA A 150 -2.08 2.00 12.08
C ALA A 150 -1.19 1.01 12.85
N ARG A 151 -1.63 -0.25 13.02
CA ARG A 151 -0.98 -1.28 13.85
C ARG A 151 -0.20 -2.30 13.05
N ILE A 152 -0.57 -2.54 11.79
CA ILE A 152 0.05 -3.55 10.91
C ILE A 152 1.58 -3.39 10.86
N ALA A 153 2.10 -2.17 10.72
CA ALA A 153 3.54 -1.94 10.67
C ALA A 153 4.25 -2.44 11.94
N ARG A 154 3.64 -2.20 13.12
CA ARG A 154 4.17 -2.66 14.41
C ARG A 154 4.00 -4.16 14.60
N ALA A 155 2.85 -4.72 14.24
CA ALA A 155 2.61 -6.17 14.29
C ALA A 155 3.63 -6.94 13.44
N LEU A 156 3.86 -6.49 12.20
CA LEU A 156 4.87 -7.07 11.30
C LEU A 156 6.30 -6.88 11.82
N LEU A 157 6.61 -5.78 12.51
CA LEU A 157 7.89 -5.61 13.19
C LEU A 157 8.08 -6.64 14.30
N ASN A 158 7.06 -6.86 15.14
CA ASN A 158 7.14 -7.83 16.23
C ASN A 158 7.22 -9.27 15.70
N CYS A 159 6.48 -9.61 14.64
CA CYS A 159 6.61 -10.88 13.93
C CYS A 159 8.04 -11.11 13.42
N ARG A 160 8.68 -10.09 12.84
CA ARG A 160 10.07 -10.17 12.37
C ARG A 160 11.11 -10.39 13.46
N ARG A 161 10.81 -9.96 14.68
CA ARG A 161 11.68 -10.15 15.86
C ARG A 161 11.48 -11.52 16.52
N HIS A 162 10.45 -12.26 16.13
CA HIS A 162 10.16 -13.55 16.72
C HIS A 162 11.12 -14.63 16.17
N PRO A 163 11.71 -15.50 17.03
CA PRO A 163 12.63 -16.56 16.59
C PRO A 163 12.03 -17.48 15.53
N GLY A 164 10.73 -17.78 15.65
CA GLY A 164 9.99 -18.58 14.66
C GLY A 164 9.88 -17.95 13.27
N PHE A 165 10.31 -16.71 13.06
CA PHE A 165 10.29 -16.01 11.77
C PHE A 165 11.68 -15.58 11.28
N GLU A 166 12.73 -16.09 11.91
CA GLU A 166 14.11 -15.85 11.47
C GLU A 166 14.36 -16.43 10.08
N GLY A 167 15.09 -15.72 9.23
CA GLY A 167 15.36 -16.12 7.84
C GLY A 167 14.20 -15.88 6.86
N TRP A 168 13.06 -15.34 7.30
CA TRP A 168 11.90 -15.03 6.44
C TRP A 168 11.87 -13.59 5.92
N TRP A 169 12.85 -12.78 6.31
CA TRP A 169 12.94 -11.37 5.93
C TRP A 169 14.39 -10.89 5.92
N ARG A 170 14.64 -9.80 5.21
CA ARG A 170 15.91 -9.06 5.23
C ARG A 170 15.68 -7.59 4.93
N VAL A 171 16.67 -6.76 5.25
CA VAL A 171 16.73 -5.37 4.81
C VAL A 171 17.70 -5.28 3.66
N ARG A 172 17.31 -4.61 2.57
CA ARG A 172 18.22 -4.26 1.48
C ARG A 172 18.34 -2.75 1.32
N PRO A 173 19.52 -2.23 0.97
CA PRO A 173 19.65 -0.85 0.52
C PRO A 173 18.88 -0.66 -0.79
N GLN A 174 18.17 0.46 -0.90
CA GLN A 174 17.49 0.89 -2.13
C GLN A 174 17.68 2.40 -2.28
N GLY A 175 18.61 2.78 -3.16
CA GLY A 175 19.04 4.17 -3.28
C GLY A 175 19.64 4.68 -1.96
N ALA A 176 19.15 5.82 -1.48
CA ALA A 176 19.58 6.41 -0.19
C ALA A 176 18.86 5.82 1.03
N GLY A 177 17.94 4.87 0.85
CA GLY A 177 17.14 4.29 1.92
C GLY A 177 17.32 2.79 2.06
N THR A 178 16.53 2.18 2.94
CA THR A 178 16.45 0.74 3.09
C THR A 178 15.02 0.26 2.91
N VAL A 179 14.87 -0.95 2.37
CA VAL A 179 13.56 -1.60 2.19
C VAL A 179 13.57 -2.98 2.82
N THR A 180 12.48 -3.27 3.53
CA THR A 180 12.22 -4.61 4.05
C THR A 180 11.67 -5.51 2.95
N GLN A 181 12.37 -6.61 2.70
CA GLN A 181 11.94 -7.68 1.82
C GLN A 181 11.60 -8.93 2.64
N TYR A 182 10.58 -9.66 2.20
CA TYR A 182 10.20 -10.94 2.75
C TYR A 182 10.43 -12.03 1.71
N GLY A 183 10.83 -13.21 2.18
CA GLY A 183 11.20 -14.35 1.37
C GLY A 183 11.77 -15.41 2.28
N ASN A 184 11.59 -16.69 1.96
CA ASN A 184 12.30 -17.74 2.65
C ASN A 184 13.76 -17.73 2.16
N PHE A 185 14.67 -17.21 2.98
CA PHE A 185 16.10 -17.11 2.64
C PHE A 185 16.91 -18.30 3.17
N GLY A 186 16.27 -19.25 3.87
CA GLY A 186 16.98 -20.24 4.69
C GLY A 186 17.64 -19.56 5.90
N GLY A 187 17.71 -20.24 7.03
CA GLY A 187 18.41 -19.75 8.22
C GLY A 187 19.91 -19.65 7.97
N GLY A 188 20.33 -18.55 7.36
CA GLY A 188 21.72 -18.16 7.14
C GLY A 188 21.73 -16.65 7.04
N VAL A 189 22.39 -16.01 8.00
CA VAL A 189 22.50 -14.55 8.09
C VAL A 189 23.10 -14.02 6.79
N ALA A 190 22.26 -13.53 5.88
CA ALA A 190 22.69 -12.72 4.75
C ALA A 190 22.68 -11.25 5.18
N LEU A 191 23.63 -10.90 6.04
CA LEU A 191 24.16 -9.54 6.10
C LEU A 191 25.11 -9.39 4.90
N ASP A 192 24.56 -9.08 3.73
CA ASP A 192 25.37 -8.55 2.64
C ASP A 192 25.37 -7.02 2.76
N LEU A 193 26.56 -6.52 3.10
CA LEU A 193 26.99 -5.12 3.06
C LEU A 193 26.78 -4.49 1.68
#